data_AF-A0A955R6Q2-F1
#
_entry.id   AF-A0A955R6Q2-F1
#
_cell.length_a   1.000
_cell.length_b   1.000
_cell.length_c   1.000
_cell.angle_alpha   90.00
_cell.angle_beta   90.00
_cell.angle_gamma   90.00
#
_symmetry.space_group_name_H-M   'P 1'
#
loop_
_entity.id
_entity.type
_entity.pdbx_description
1 polymer ?
#
loop_
_entity_poly.entity_id
_entity_poly.type
_entity_poly.pdbx_seq_one_letter_code
_entity_poly.pdbx_strand_id
1 'polypeptide(L)'
;ALLANVWMDGALRVVDVARTGLETLKDDKIAAAAETGARYRLVAEVERSSDGNIRASVEPVALEPGDPLYALRGNQGGVVLDTDAGQRIVLLQQTAGVEDAALGMVQDCRAILGGFPQV
;
A
#
# COMPACT_ATOMS: atom_id res chain seq x y z
N ALA A 1 -4.31 6.79 4.62
CA ALA A 1 -5.13 8.02 4.56
C ALA A 1 -5.40 8.44 3.12
N LEU A 2 -4.40 8.91 2.36
CA LEU A 2 -4.64 9.43 0.99
C LEU A 2 -5.36 8.41 0.07
N LEU A 3 -4.84 7.17 -0.03
CA LEU A 3 -5.45 6.13 -0.86
C LEU A 3 -6.91 5.84 -0.47
N ALA A 4 -7.19 5.76 0.84
CA ALA A 4 -8.54 5.56 1.35
C ALA A 4 -9.49 6.69 0.93
N ASN A 5 -9.03 7.94 1.03
CA ASN A 5 -9.86 9.10 0.74
C ASN A 5 -10.12 9.23 -0.76
N VAL A 6 -9.11 8.97 -1.59
CA VAL A 6 -9.22 9.10 -3.05
C VAL A 6 -9.99 7.94 -3.68
N TRP A 7 -9.70 6.69 -3.30
CA TRP A 7 -10.30 5.52 -3.95
C TRP A 7 -11.58 5.01 -3.29
N MET A 8 -11.81 5.36 -2.03
CA MET A 8 -12.95 4.84 -1.26
C MET A 8 -13.82 5.95 -0.67
N ASP A 9 -13.66 7.20 -1.12
CA ASP A 9 -14.41 8.36 -0.62
C ASP A 9 -14.36 8.47 0.92
N GLY A 10 -13.22 8.12 1.49
CA GLY A 10 -12.97 8.19 2.92
C GLY A 10 -12.69 9.61 3.41
N ALA A 11 -12.83 9.80 4.72
CA ALA A 11 -12.50 11.04 5.42
C ALA A 11 -11.43 10.83 6.50
N LEU A 12 -10.45 9.97 6.23
CA LEU A 12 -9.40 9.62 7.19
C LEU A 12 -8.32 10.71 7.27
N ARG A 13 -7.98 11.11 8.49
CA ARG A 13 -6.76 11.87 8.77
C ARG A 13 -5.61 10.90 9.04
N VAL A 14 -4.38 11.40 8.95
CA VAL A 14 -3.18 10.59 9.23
C VAL A 14 -3.21 10.00 10.65
N VAL A 15 -3.75 10.74 11.62
CA VAL A 15 -3.89 10.29 13.01
C VAL A 15 -4.90 9.16 13.20
N ASP A 16 -5.80 8.96 12.24
CA ASP A 16 -6.83 7.91 12.28
C ASP A 16 -6.28 6.57 11.74
N VAL A 17 -5.05 6.55 11.20
CA VAL A 17 -4.39 5.33 10.69
C VAL A 17 -3.65 4.62 11.83
N ALA A 18 -4.05 3.38 12.10
CA ALA A 18 -3.36 2.51 13.05
C ALA A 18 -1.96 2.17 12.53
N ARG A 19 -0.93 2.26 13.38
CA ARG A 19 0.46 2.11 12.95
C ARG A 19 1.23 1.23 13.93
N THR A 20 1.82 0.18 13.40
CA THR A 20 2.72 -0.73 14.09
C THR A 20 4.03 -0.78 13.31
N GLY A 21 5.14 -0.44 13.96
CA GLY A 21 6.45 -0.44 13.31
C GLY A 21 7.13 -1.80 13.31
N LEU A 22 8.22 -1.92 12.55
CA LEU A 22 9.01 -3.15 12.43
C LEU A 22 9.73 -3.51 13.74
N GLU A 23 9.96 -2.54 14.63
CA GLU A 23 10.55 -2.74 15.96
C GLU A 23 9.74 -3.68 16.86
N THR A 24 8.49 -3.94 16.51
CA THR A 24 7.62 -4.89 17.22
C THR A 24 7.83 -6.35 16.81
N LEU A 25 8.55 -6.59 15.70
CA LEU A 25 8.90 -7.94 15.25
C LEU A 25 10.08 -8.49 16.05
N LYS A 26 9.88 -9.68 16.59
CA LYS A 26 10.90 -10.42 17.33
C LYS A 26 11.51 -11.51 16.45
N ASP A 27 12.75 -11.89 16.77
CA ASP A 27 13.53 -12.87 16.02
C ASP A 27 12.84 -14.23 15.90
N ASP A 28 12.10 -14.66 16.93
CA ASP A 28 11.32 -15.90 16.94
C ASP A 28 10.23 -15.89 15.87
N LYS A 29 9.51 -14.78 15.73
CA LYS A 29 8.48 -14.61 14.68
C LYS A 29 9.09 -14.59 13.29
N ILE A 30 10.24 -13.96 13.13
CA ILE A 30 10.94 -13.90 11.85
C ILE A 30 11.42 -15.30 11.45
N ALA A 31 11.99 -16.05 12.40
CA ALA A 31 12.42 -17.43 12.18
C ALA A 31 11.23 -18.34 11.81
N ALA A 32 10.13 -18.27 12.57
CA ALA A 32 8.93 -19.05 12.29
C ALA A 32 8.33 -18.74 10.90
N ALA A 33 8.30 -17.47 10.49
CA ALA A 33 7.85 -17.10 9.13
C ALA A 33 8.80 -17.64 8.05
N ALA A 34 10.12 -17.66 8.31
CA ALA A 34 11.08 -18.22 7.37
C ALA A 34 10.89 -19.74 7.18
N GLU A 35 10.46 -20.47 8.21
CA GLU A 35 10.18 -21.92 8.13
C GLU A 35 9.02 -22.23 7.17
N THR A 36 8.00 -21.37 7.10
CA THR A 36 6.89 -21.53 6.14
C THR A 36 7.20 -20.94 4.76
N GLY A 37 8.36 -20.29 4.61
CA GLY A 37 8.72 -19.54 3.41
C GLY A 37 8.07 -18.16 3.32
N ALA A 38 7.32 -17.75 4.34
CA ALA A 38 6.73 -16.42 4.44
C ALA A 38 7.78 -15.32 4.66
N ARG A 39 7.40 -14.08 4.35
CA ARG A 39 8.28 -12.91 4.45
C ARG A 39 7.54 -11.73 5.02
N TYR A 40 8.09 -11.11 6.05
CA TYR A 40 7.52 -9.89 6.60
C TYR A 40 7.67 -8.70 5.65
N ARG A 41 6.60 -7.92 5.52
CA ARG A 41 6.57 -6.60 4.88
C ARG A 41 5.79 -5.63 5.73
N LEU A 42 6.20 -4.37 5.71
CA LEU A 42 5.35 -3.30 6.23
C LEU A 42 4.28 -3.00 5.18
N VAL A 43 3.04 -3.38 5.45
CA VAL A 43 1.92 -3.25 4.51
C VAL A 43 0.99 -2.15 5.02
N ALA A 44 0.62 -1.24 4.12
CA ALA A 44 -0.47 -0.31 4.34
C ALA A 44 -1.75 -0.93 3.80
N GLU A 45 -2.74 -1.14 4.66
CA GLU A 45 -4.01 -1.75 4.30
C GLU A 45 -5.15 -0.76 4.56
N VAL A 46 -6.14 -0.79 3.68
CA VAL A 46 -7.38 -0.02 3.83
C VAL A 46 -8.54 -0.95 3.47
N GLU A 47 -9.51 -1.04 4.37
CA GLU A 47 -10.71 -1.84 4.17
C GLU A 47 -11.97 -1.02 4.46
N ARG A 48 -13.05 -1.32 3.74
CA ARG A 48 -14.39 -0.88 4.11
C ARG A 48 -15.04 -2.01 4.92
N SER A 49 -15.22 -1.76 6.21
CA SER A 49 -15.92 -2.68 7.11
C SER A 49 -17.38 -2.85 6.70
N SER A 50 -18.02 -3.93 7.16
CA SER A 50 -19.41 -4.26 6.86
C SER A 50 -20.43 -3.23 7.35
N ASP A 51 -20.05 -2.41 8.33
CA ASP A 51 -20.82 -1.27 8.83
C ASP A 51 -20.66 0.00 7.98
N GLY A 52 -19.88 -0.07 6.88
CA GLY A 52 -19.60 1.04 5.97
C GLY A 52 -18.41 1.92 6.40
N ASN A 53 -17.83 1.68 7.57
CA ASN A 53 -16.69 2.46 8.05
C ASN A 53 -15.40 2.07 7.32
N ILE A 54 -14.55 3.05 7.03
CA ILE A 54 -13.24 2.79 6.44
C ILE A 54 -12.20 2.73 7.54
N ARG A 55 -11.42 1.64 7.56
CA ARG A 55 -10.30 1.45 8.48
C ARG A 55 -9.02 1.43 7.67
N ALA A 56 -7.95 1.94 8.27
CA ALA A 56 -6.63 1.92 7.67
C ALA A 56 -5.59 1.55 8.71
N SER A 57 -4.66 0.71 8.32
CA SER A 57 -3.51 0.29 9.14
C SER A 57 -2.22 0.36 8.33
N VAL A 58 -1.11 0.44 9.05
CA VAL A 58 0.23 0.17 8.52
C VAL A 58 0.92 -0.72 9.54
N GLU A 59 1.20 -1.97 9.17
CA GLU A 59 1.80 -2.94 10.10
C GLU A 59 2.65 -4.01 9.42
N PRO A 60 3.51 -4.72 10.17
CA PRO A 60 4.27 -5.83 9.62
C PRO A 60 3.37 -7.05 9.39
N VAL A 61 3.26 -7.49 8.14
CA VAL A 61 2.46 -8.64 7.72
C VAL A 61 3.39 -9.73 7.17
N ALA A 62 3.20 -10.97 7.64
CA ALA A 62 3.88 -12.13 7.07
C ALA A 62 3.19 -12.53 5.76
N LEU A 63 3.81 -12.20 4.64
CA LEU A 63 3.29 -12.54 3.32
C LEU A 63 3.75 -13.94 2.92
N GLU A 64 2.80 -14.78 2.50
CA GLU A 64 3.08 -16.11 1.97
C GLU A 64 3.56 -16.05 0.51
N PRO A 65 4.24 -17.08 -0.01
CA PRO A 65 4.78 -17.08 -1.38
C PRO A 65 3.77 -16.80 -2.51
N GLY A 66 2.49 -17.07 -2.28
CA GLY A 66 1.40 -16.81 -3.24
C GLY A 66 0.84 -15.38 -3.20
N ASP A 67 1.24 -14.57 -2.22
CA ASP A 67 0.78 -13.19 -2.12
C ASP A 67 1.41 -12.31 -3.22
N PRO A 68 0.65 -11.44 -3.92
CA PRO A 68 1.18 -10.60 -4.98
C PRO A 68 2.32 -9.67 -4.56
N LEU A 69 2.35 -9.25 -3.29
CA LEU A 69 3.37 -8.35 -2.73
C LEU A 69 4.59 -9.12 -2.21
N TYR A 70 4.52 -10.45 -2.12
CA TYR A 70 5.60 -11.31 -1.59
C TYR A 70 6.93 -11.11 -2.31
N ALA A 71 6.89 -10.97 -3.64
CA ALA A 71 8.06 -10.98 -4.50
C ALA A 71 8.85 -9.66 -4.48
N LEU A 72 8.21 -8.53 -4.13
CA LEU A 72 8.80 -7.19 -4.14
C LEU A 72 10.13 -7.14 -3.35
N ARG A 73 11.12 -6.34 -3.74
CA ARG A 73 12.44 -6.20 -3.08
C ARG A 73 12.92 -4.76 -3.11
N GLY A 74 13.78 -4.40 -2.15
CA GLY A 74 14.44 -3.10 -2.16
C GLY A 74 13.43 -1.95 -2.21
N ASN A 75 13.54 -1.11 -3.24
CA ASN A 75 12.66 0.04 -3.50
C ASN A 75 11.45 -0.29 -4.41
N GLN A 76 11.17 -1.57 -4.66
CA GLN A 76 9.96 -1.98 -5.37
C GLN A 76 8.72 -1.70 -4.53
N GLY A 77 7.66 -1.25 -5.19
CA GLY A 77 6.36 -1.00 -4.59
C GLY A 77 5.27 -1.82 -5.27
N GLY A 78 4.14 -1.95 -4.60
CA GLY A 78 2.96 -2.54 -5.21
C GLY A 78 1.70 -2.18 -4.46
N VAL A 79 0.58 -2.23 -5.16
CA VAL A 79 -0.76 -2.02 -4.62
C VAL A 79 -1.66 -3.13 -5.14
N VAL A 80 -2.39 -3.76 -4.22
CA VAL A 80 -3.45 -4.71 -4.53
C VAL A 80 -4.78 -4.02 -4.28
N LEU A 81 -5.68 -4.09 -5.26
CA LEU A 81 -7.01 -3.52 -5.20
C LEU A 81 -8.02 -4.66 -5.35
N ASP A 82 -8.86 -4.82 -4.34
CA ASP A 82 -10.04 -5.65 -4.43
C ASP A 82 -11.26 -4.74 -4.67
N THR A 83 -11.99 -5.02 -5.74
CA THR A 83 -13.13 -4.20 -6.18
C THR A 83 -14.46 -4.82 -5.77
N ASP A 84 -15.51 -4.02 -5.66
CA ASP A 84 -16.88 -4.48 -5.36
C ASP A 84 -17.41 -5.48 -6.43
N ALA A 85 -16.87 -5.42 -7.64
CA ALA A 85 -17.18 -6.36 -8.74
C ALA A 85 -16.49 -7.73 -8.57
N GLY A 86 -15.74 -7.94 -7.48
CA GLY A 86 -15.00 -9.17 -7.19
C GLY A 86 -13.72 -9.34 -8.01
N GLN A 87 -13.28 -8.28 -8.71
CA GLN A 87 -12.02 -8.30 -9.44
C GLN A 87 -10.87 -7.84 -8.56
N ARG A 88 -9.73 -8.53 -8.67
CA ARG A 88 -8.46 -8.15 -8.06
C ARG A 88 -7.52 -7.55 -9.10
N ILE A 89 -7.04 -6.35 -8.84
CA ILE A 89 -6.06 -5.64 -9.68
C ILE A 89 -4.76 -5.51 -8.89
N VAL A 90 -3.63 -5.85 -9.52
CA VAL A 90 -2.31 -5.71 -8.91
C VAL A 90 -1.47 -4.76 -9.76
N LEU A 91 -1.04 -3.67 -9.14
CA LEU A 91 -0.13 -2.70 -9.74
C LEU A 91 1.25 -2.87 -9.10
N LEU A 92 2.27 -3.15 -9.90
CA LEU A 92 3.64 -3.34 -9.41
C LEU A 92 4.55 -2.27 -9.99
N GLN A 93 5.32 -1.64 -9.10
CA GLN A 93 6.34 -0.67 -9.45
C GLN A 93 7.71 -1.31 -9.25
N GLN A 94 8.47 -1.45 -10.35
CA GLN A 94 9.75 -2.16 -10.37
C GLN A 94 10.89 -1.40 -9.69
N THR A 95 10.83 -0.07 -9.64
CA THR A 95 11.80 0.78 -8.95
C THR A 95 11.14 2.11 -8.58
N ALA A 96 11.63 2.74 -7.52
CA ALA A 96 11.28 4.12 -7.16
C ALA A 96 12.57 4.93 -7.00
N GLY A 97 12.68 6.02 -7.75
CA GLY A 97 13.79 6.97 -7.68
C GLY A 97 13.34 8.41 -7.46
N VAL A 98 14.31 9.29 -7.21
CA VAL A 98 14.06 10.74 -7.06
C VAL A 98 13.58 11.32 -8.40
N GLU A 99 14.13 10.84 -9.50
CA GLU A 99 13.75 11.23 -10.86
C GLU A 99 12.30 10.87 -11.18
N ASP A 100 11.83 9.69 -10.72
CA ASP A 100 10.43 9.27 -10.90
C ASP A 100 9.48 10.22 -10.15
N ALA A 101 9.84 10.61 -8.93
CA ALA A 101 9.07 11.56 -8.14
C ALA A 101 9.04 12.95 -8.80
N ALA A 102 10.20 13.43 -9.29
CA ALA A 102 10.29 14.70 -10.00
C ALA A 102 9.47 14.69 -11.30
N LEU A 103 9.51 13.59 -12.06
CA LEU A 103 8.70 13.42 -13.26
C LEU A 103 7.20 13.48 -12.93
N GLY A 104 6.76 12.81 -11.86
CA GLY A 104 5.37 12.89 -11.39
C GLY A 104 4.92 14.33 -11.13
N MET A 105 5.73 15.11 -10.41
CA MET A 105 5.44 16.52 -10.16
C MET A 105 5.31 17.35 -11.46
N VAL A 106 6.20 17.12 -12.43
CA VAL A 106 6.17 17.82 -13.73
C VAL A 106 4.92 17.42 -14.53
N GLN A 107 4.54 16.14 -14.51
CA GLN A 107 3.33 15.65 -15.14
C GLN A 107 2.08 16.29 -14.54
N ASP A 108 2.02 16.41 -13.22
CA ASP A 108 0.92 17.09 -12.53
C ASP A 108 0.84 18.57 -12.91
N CYS A 109 1.97 19.29 -12.91
CA CYS A 109 2.01 20.68 -13.35
C CYS A 109 1.53 20.86 -14.79
N ARG A 110 1.96 19.98 -15.70
CA ARG A 110 1.53 20.01 -17.10
C ARG A 110 0.03 19.75 -17.23
N ALA A 111 -0.50 18.79 -16.47
CA ALA A 111 -1.91 18.45 -16.46
C ALA A 111 -2.78 19.64 -16.00
N ILE A 112 -2.35 20.31 -14.92
CA ILE A 112 -3.02 21.50 -14.38
C ILE A 112 -3.00 22.65 -15.40
N LEU A 113 -1.83 22.97 -15.97
CA LEU A 113 -1.69 24.04 -16.96
C LEU A 113 -2.46 23.74 -18.26
N GLY A 114 -2.60 22.47 -18.61
CA GLY A 114 -3.39 22.01 -19.76
C GLY A 114 -4.90 22.00 -19.54
N GLY A 115 -5.38 22.28 -18.33
CA GLY A 115 -6.82 22.23 -18.00
C GLY A 115 -7.37 20.82 -17.80
N PHE A 116 -6.50 19.81 -17.60
CA PHE A 116 -6.88 18.42 -17.33
C PHE A 116 -6.25 17.94 -16.00
N PRO A 117 -6.51 18.64 -14.88
CA PRO A 117 -5.97 18.22 -13.58
C PRO A 117 -6.36 16.76 -13.31
N GLN A 118 -5.39 15.97 -12.85
CA GLN A 118 -5.61 14.56 -12.49
C GLN A 118 -6.16 14.52 -11.05
N VAL A 119 -7.46 14.78 -10.89
CA VAL A 119 -8.20 14.55 -9.62
C VAL A 119 -9.64 14.18 -9.92
#